data_AF-A0A558A559-F1
#
_entry.id   AF-A0A558A559-F1
#
_cell.length_a   1.000
_cell.length_b   1.000
_cell.length_c   1.000
_cell.angle_alpha   90.00
_cell.angle_beta   90.00
_cell.angle_gamma   90.00
#
_symmetry.space_group_name_H-M   'P 1'
#
loop_
_entity.id
_entity.type
_entity.pdbx_description
1 polymer ?
#
loop_
_entity_poly.entity_id
_entity_poly.type
_entity_poly.pdbx_seq_one_letter_code
_entity_poly.pdbx_strand_id
1 'polypeptide(L)' 'MRDNGFAVTAAPRDIFEETAAVLDQRRRAVRAVASSAADADDCALLLDALGLKPAEGVATVPGPRSAE' A
#
# COMPACT_ATOMS: atom_id res chain seq x y z
N MET A 1 -18.59 -39.39 4.32
CA MET A 1 -18.57 -37.97 3.89
C MET A 1 -18.25 -37.15 5.11
N ARG A 2 -17.13 -36.43 5.12
CA ARG A 2 -16.76 -35.49 6.19
C ARG A 2 -17.04 -34.09 5.66
N ASP A 3 -18.06 -33.46 6.21
CA ASP A 3 -18.44 -32.09 5.91
C ASP A 3 -17.46 -31.16 6.63
N ASN A 4 -16.52 -30.58 5.89
CA ASN A 4 -15.60 -29.59 6.43
C ASN A 4 -16.33 -28.24 6.51
N GLY A 5 -16.82 -27.93 7.71
CA GLY A 5 -17.39 -26.63 8.06
C GLY A 5 -16.33 -25.54 8.08
N PHE A 6 -16.03 -24.95 6.92
CA PHE A 6 -15.47 -23.61 6.85
C PHE A 6 -16.62 -22.61 6.85
N ALA A 7 -17.13 -22.30 8.05
CA ALA A 7 -17.90 -21.09 8.24
C ALA A 7 -16.94 -19.91 8.09
N VAL A 8 -16.71 -19.49 6.84
CA VAL A 8 -16.19 -18.16 6.54
C VAL A 8 -17.29 -17.19 6.97
N THR A 9 -17.35 -16.90 8.27
CA THR A 9 -17.87 -15.62 8.75
C THR A 9 -16.89 -14.57 8.28
N ALA A 10 -16.96 -14.25 6.99
CA ALA A 10 -16.43 -13.01 6.46
C ALA A 10 -17.24 -11.92 7.16
N ALA A 11 -16.69 -11.41 8.26
CA ALA A 11 -17.10 -10.12 8.76
C ALA A 11 -17.14 -9.15 7.57
N PRO A 12 -18.20 -8.32 7.45
CA PRO A 12 -18.30 -7.38 6.35
C PRO A 12 -17.04 -6.50 6.35
N ARG A 13 -16.43 -6.33 5.18
CA ARG A 13 -15.19 -5.59 4.96
C ARG A 13 -15.40 -4.08 5.13
N ASP A 14 -15.89 -3.64 6.29
CA ASP A 14 -16.11 -2.24 6.64
C ASP A 14 -14.91 -1.60 7.39
N ILE A 15 -13.73 -2.24 7.41
CA ILE A 15 -12.56 -1.80 8.23
C ILE A 15 -11.46 -1.11 7.40
N PHE A 16 -11.83 -0.36 6.37
CA PHE A 16 -10.92 0.66 5.81
C PHE A 16 -11.26 2.01 6.41
N GLU A 17 -11.23 2.09 7.74
CA GLU A 17 -11.06 3.38 8.37
C GLU A 17 -9.69 3.88 7.89
N GLU A 18 -9.68 5.01 7.18
CA GLU A 18 -8.49 5.66 6.59
C GLU A 18 -7.63 6.25 7.71
N THR A 19 -7.21 5.39 8.63
CA THR A 19 -6.40 5.74 9.77
C THR A 19 -5.01 6.13 9.28
N ALA A 20 -4.34 6.98 10.06
CA ALA A 20 -2.96 7.35 9.79
C ALA A 20 -2.04 6.11 9.61
N ALA A 21 -2.35 5.00 10.29
CA ALA A 21 -1.62 3.74 10.16
C ALA A 21 -1.84 3.07 8.78
N VAL A 22 -3.07 3.07 8.25
CA VAL A 22 -3.38 2.54 6.92
C VAL A 22 -2.72 3.39 5.83
N LEU A 23 -2.77 4.72 5.95
CA LEU A 23 -2.11 5.63 5.01
C LEU A 23 -0.59 5.45 5.01
N ASP A 24 0.02 5.29 6.19
CA ASP A 24 1.46 5.04 6.29
C ASP A 24 1.84 3.67 5.72
N GLN A 25 1.02 2.64 5.94
CA GLN A 25 1.23 1.32 5.35
C GLN A 25 1.16 1.37 3.82
N ARG A 26 0.17 2.08 3.26
CA ARG A 26 0.03 2.27 1.81
C ARG A 26 1.22 3.04 1.23
N ARG A 27 1.67 4.11 1.89
CA ARG A 27 2.88 4.85 1.50
C ARG A 27 4.12 3.95 1.46
N ARG A 28 4.32 3.12 2.49
CA ARG A 28 5.45 2.17 2.54
C ARG A 28 5.36 1.15 1.41
N ALA A 29 4.16 0.62 1.14
CA ALA A 29 3.95 -0.32 0.04
C ALA A 29 4.30 0.31 -1.32
N VAL A 30 3.83 1.53 -1.61
CA VAL A 30 4.19 2.25 -2.84
C VAL A 30 5.69 2.45 -2.96
N ARG A 31 6.38 2.85 -1.89
CA ARG A 31 7.84 3.03 -1.90
C ARG A 31 8.60 1.73 -2.12
N ALA A 32 8.13 0.63 -1.54
CA ALA A 32 8.74 -0.68 -1.75
C ALA A 32 8.64 -1.10 -3.23
N VAL A 33 7.45 -0.94 -3.83
CA VAL A 33 7.23 -1.22 -5.26
C VAL A 33 8.09 -0.34 -6.14
N ALA A 34 8.10 0.98 -5.90
CA ALA A 34 8.91 1.91 -6.67
C ALA A 34 10.42 1.64 -6.55
N SER A 35 10.87 1.11 -5.40
CA SER A 35 12.27 0.71 -5.22
C SER A 35 12.62 -0.61 -5.88
N SER A 36 11.64 -1.48 -6.15
CA SER A 36 11.87 -2.79 -6.79
C SER A 36 11.68 -2.76 -8.31
N ALA A 37 10.89 -1.81 -8.81
CA ALA A 37 10.57 -1.71 -10.23
C ALA A 37 11.80 -1.35 -11.06
N ALA A 38 11.88 -1.91 -12.28
CA ALA A 38 12.98 -1.65 -13.20
C ALA A 38 12.86 -0.29 -13.90
N ASP A 39 11.64 0.14 -14.17
CA ASP A 39 11.30 1.38 -14.86
C ASP A 39 9.93 1.92 -14.44
N ALA A 40 9.53 3.06 -15.03
CA ALA A 40 8.29 3.74 -14.69
C ALA A 40 7.03 2.96 -15.12
N ASP A 41 7.10 2.24 -16.24
CA ASP A 41 5.97 1.48 -16.77
C ASP A 41 5.73 0.22 -15.93
N ASP A 42 6.80 -0.49 -15.57
CA ASP A 42 6.79 -1.62 -14.64
C ASP A 42 6.23 -1.22 -13.27
N CYS A 43 6.68 -0.07 -12.74
CA CYS A 43 6.13 0.48 -11.50
C CYS A 43 4.62 0.74 -11.61
N ALA A 44 4.15 1.32 -12.71
CA ALA A 44 2.73 1.60 -12.91
C ALA A 44 1.89 0.30 -12.92
N LEU A 45 2.36 -0.74 -13.61
CA LEU A 45 1.68 -2.05 -13.67
C LEU A 45 1.62 -2.72 -12.29
N LEU A 46 2.72 -2.69 -11.53
CA LEU A 46 2.79 -3.29 -10.20
C LEU A 46 1.87 -2.56 -9.20
N LEU A 47 1.79 -1.23 -9.28
CA LEU A 47 0.89 -0.45 -8.43
C LEU A 47 -0.59 -0.70 -8.76
N ASP A 48 -0.94 -0.77 -10.05
CA ASP A 48 -2.30 -1.05 -10.51
C ASP A 48 -2.78 -2.43 -10.05
N ALA A 49 -1.92 -3.46 -10.17
CA ALA A 49 -2.21 -4.80 -9.69
C ALA A 49 -2.51 -4.87 -8.18
N LEU A 50 -1.98 -3.93 -7.39
CA LEU A 50 -2.18 -3.82 -5.94
C LEU A 50 -3.27 -2.81 -5.55
N GLY A 51 -3.88 -2.10 -6.51
CA GLY A 51 -4.84 -1.02 -6.25
C GLY A 51 -4.23 0.17 -5.50
N LEU A 52 -2.93 0.41 -5.70
CA LEU A 52 -2.18 1.51 -5.10
C LEU A 52 -2.08 2.69 -6.07
N LYS A 53 -2.14 3.91 -5.56
CA LYS A 53 -1.90 5.11 -6.37
C LYS A 53 -0.48 5.65 -6.14
N PRO A 54 0.23 6.08 -7.20
CA PRO A 54 1.56 6.69 -7.06
C PRO A 54 1.58 7.88 -6.08
N ALA A 55 0.50 8.66 -6.03
CA ALA A 55 0.35 9.81 -5.14
C ALA A 55 0.46 9.45 -3.65
N GLU A 56 0.16 8.22 -3.26
CA GLU A 56 0.22 7.77 -1.86
C GLU A 56 1.67 7.58 -1.36
N GLY A 57 2.61 7.35 -2.28
CA GLY A 57 4.04 7.23 -1.96
C GLY A 57 4.75 8.56 -1.71
N VAL A 58 4.11 9.67 -2.08
CA VAL A 58 4.65 11.02 -1.92
C VAL A 58 4.55 11.41 -0.45
N ALA A 59 5.70 11.62 0.19
CA ALA A 59 5.77 12.27 1.49
C ALA A 59 6.28 13.69 1.25
N THR A 60 5.69 14.67 1.93
CA THR A 60 6.32 15.99 2.12
C THR A 60 7.62 15.77 2.87
N VAL A 61 8.72 15.62 2.12
CA VAL A 61 10.05 15.54 2.71
C VAL A 61 10.35 16.93 3.28
N PRO A 62 10.62 17.07 4.59
CA PRO A 62 11.12 18.33 5.14
C PRO A 62 12.43 18.68 4.42
N GLY A 63 12.61 19.95 4.05
CA GLY A 63 13.81 20.40 3.36
C GLY A 63 15.11 19.95 4.06
N PRO A 64 16.21 19.77 3.31
CA PRO A 64 17.48 19.31 3.88
C PRO A 64 17.84 20.17 5.09
N ARG A 65 18.17 19.54 6.24
CA ARG A 65 18.73 20.28 7.36
C ARG A 65 20.08 20.82 6.91
N SER A 66 20.19 22.14 6.75
CA SER A 66 21.49 22.79 6.57
C SER A 66 22.40 22.38 7.73
N ALA A 67 23.48 21.69 7.42
CA ALA A 67 24.54 21.44 8.37
C ALA A 67 25.33 22.74 8.52
N GLU A 68 25.22 23.37 9.70
CA GLU A 68 26.13 24.43 10.15
C GLU A 68 27.35 23.81 10.83
#